data_AF-A0A9P4XUA4-F1
#
_entry.id   AF-A0A9P4XUA4-F1
#
_cell.length_a   1.000
_cell.length_b   1.000
_cell.length_c   1.000
_cell.angle_alpha   90.00
_cell.angle_beta   90.00
_cell.angle_gamma   90.00
#
_symmetry.space_group_name_H-M   'P 1'
#
loop_
_entity.id
_entity.type
_entity.pdbx_description
1 polymer ?
#
loop_
_entity_poly.entity_id
_entity_poly.type
_entity_poly.pdbx_seq_one_letter_code
_entity_poly.pdbx_strand_id
1 'polypeptide(L)'
;MGTNNQSGAASSGNKPPLQKRSVVSSFLYKFSQENGEPRAKVALFKRSGQVRTYPHRWAVVSGSIDPEDPSPLAAAWREIREETTLTSSSLELMRQGKSYVLPDESIGREWTIHPFAFRLKDPSEGGRGENGITLDWEHEDWAWYDPMDIEDSESFGAVPRLAESLRRVWFEKDLGVDAGAVLTNGLERLKNDHQSGARQLAGAALEILRDIILKMDAQQSTDEWWTKVRFAAWHIWKNGRESMGAAILSALLAALKGMEETFQRAKQDGTWSGSSSIEWRAASIEELNRRIAAREDAASKVSVALVNFLREQFATQEASGRPVKMLTLSESSTISHALERVIADTGLQLDLRILESRPLFEGVSLASSLIRAAGAWSSQASASHDAEAQKDSRVPPISKLQVTLYTDASAALASEGVDIVLLGADRIAESGAVSNKTGSLPAVLSARHTSSKAKIVVLGETEKVAPSGAACAHVVEDNAPTQLYRAWLAGHNSERIQSAAAGTVSNSLGSENAVATQPGPGEPAAHVGIRNIVFEWVPPELIHVYITEQGVWEIGDIHALSETLATEEERLFRHI
;
A
#
# COMPACT_ATOMS: atom_id res chain seq x y z
N MET A 1 -33.29 72.99 14.57
CA MET A 1 -32.46 71.83 14.93
C MET A 1 -33.08 70.61 14.28
N GLY A 2 -32.52 70.17 13.16
CA GLY A 2 -33.00 69.02 12.40
C GLY A 2 -31.79 68.35 11.77
N THR A 3 -31.45 67.19 12.32
CA THR A 3 -30.34 66.33 11.94
C THR A 3 -30.59 65.71 10.58
N ASN A 4 -29.70 65.96 9.60
CA ASN A 4 -29.69 65.23 8.35
C ASN A 4 -28.53 64.22 8.37
N ASN A 5 -28.92 62.96 8.31
CA ASN A 5 -28.10 61.77 8.45
C ASN A 5 -27.52 61.40 7.07
N GLN A 6 -26.22 61.57 6.84
CA GLN A 6 -25.53 60.97 5.69
C GLN A 6 -24.73 59.76 6.18
N SER A 7 -25.34 58.59 6.00
CA SER A 7 -24.70 57.29 6.09
C SER A 7 -23.66 57.15 4.97
N GLY A 8 -22.37 57.18 5.34
CA GLY A 8 -21.29 56.72 4.48
C GLY A 8 -21.38 55.21 4.33
N ALA A 9 -21.87 54.74 3.18
CA ALA A 9 -21.71 53.36 2.77
C ALA A 9 -20.22 53.12 2.49
N ALA A 10 -19.53 52.46 3.42
CA ALA A 10 -18.21 51.91 3.19
C ALA A 10 -18.33 50.87 2.06
N SER A 11 -17.71 51.16 0.92
CA SER A 11 -17.54 50.20 -0.17
C SER A 11 -16.73 49.01 0.35
N SER A 12 -17.38 47.87 0.52
CA SER A 12 -16.70 46.57 0.64
C SER A 12 -15.95 46.33 -0.67
N GLY A 13 -14.64 46.65 -0.66
CA GLY A 13 -13.76 46.44 -1.80
C GLY A 13 -13.69 44.96 -2.16
N ASN A 14 -14.23 44.61 -3.32
CA ASN A 14 -14.08 43.29 -3.93
C ASN A 14 -12.59 43.09 -4.27
N LYS A 15 -11.82 42.40 -3.41
CA LYS A 15 -10.47 41.96 -3.76
C LYS A 15 -10.56 40.99 -4.94
N PRO A 16 -9.65 41.08 -5.94
CA PRO A 16 -9.62 40.14 -7.05
C PRO A 16 -9.43 38.70 -6.53
N PRO A 17 -10.03 37.70 -7.17
CA PRO A 17 -9.89 36.30 -6.75
C PRO A 17 -8.42 35.86 -6.86
N LEU A 18 -7.93 35.13 -5.86
CA LEU A 18 -6.57 34.60 -5.83
C LEU A 18 -6.37 33.60 -6.98
N GLN A 19 -5.22 33.68 -7.65
CA GLN A 19 -4.85 32.71 -8.68
C GLN A 19 -4.47 31.38 -8.02
N LYS A 20 -5.26 30.34 -8.28
CA LYS A 20 -5.01 28.98 -7.77
C LYS A 20 -3.84 28.33 -8.51
N ARG A 21 -2.91 27.74 -7.77
CA ARG A 21 -1.74 27.02 -8.30
C ARG A 21 -1.44 25.80 -7.45
N SER A 22 -1.20 24.66 -8.08
CA SER A 22 -0.73 23.44 -7.39
C SER A 22 0.78 23.33 -7.52
N VAL A 23 1.45 23.06 -6.41
CA VAL A 23 2.91 23.01 -6.31
C VAL A 23 3.37 21.83 -5.49
N VAL A 24 4.60 21.39 -5.72
CA VAL A 24 5.28 20.37 -4.92
C VAL A 24 6.32 21.01 -4.01
N SER A 25 6.56 20.41 -2.84
CA SER A 25 7.63 20.79 -1.91
C SER A 25 8.43 19.55 -1.54
N SER A 26 9.67 19.47 -2.00
CA SER A 26 10.54 18.29 -1.90
C SER A 26 11.67 18.51 -0.88
N PHE A 27 11.50 17.93 0.30
CA PHE A 27 12.49 17.98 1.38
C PHE A 27 13.53 16.87 1.17
N LEU A 28 14.81 17.24 1.01
CA LEU A 28 15.91 16.27 0.86
C LEU A 28 16.60 16.06 2.21
N TYR A 29 16.66 14.82 2.66
CA TYR A 29 17.23 14.43 3.96
C TYR A 29 18.51 13.64 3.80
N LYS A 30 19.45 13.82 4.73
CA LYS A 30 20.51 12.86 5.02
C LYS A 30 20.45 12.42 6.47
N PHE A 31 20.88 11.19 6.71
CA PHE A 31 20.97 10.59 8.04
C PHE A 31 22.45 10.32 8.33
N SER A 32 22.95 10.90 9.41
CA SER A 32 24.32 10.70 9.87
C SER A 32 24.34 10.18 11.29
N GLN A 33 25.31 9.34 11.61
CA GLN A 33 25.58 8.92 12.98
C GLN A 33 26.34 10.05 13.70
N GLU A 34 25.69 10.70 14.65
CA GLU A 34 26.29 11.71 15.52
C GLU A 34 26.24 11.21 16.97
N ASN A 35 27.40 11.03 17.61
CA ASN A 35 27.52 10.48 18.97
C ASN A 35 26.84 9.11 19.19
N GLY A 36 26.74 8.30 18.14
CA GLY A 36 26.10 6.97 18.19
C GLY A 36 24.57 7.00 18.04
N GLU A 37 23.98 8.17 17.82
CA GLU A 37 22.56 8.34 17.54
C GLU A 37 22.34 8.78 16.08
N PRO A 38 21.33 8.24 15.38
CA PRO A 38 20.98 8.69 14.05
C PRO A 38 20.39 10.11 14.10
N ARG A 39 21.04 11.05 13.41
CA ARG A 39 20.56 12.42 13.28
C ARG A 39 20.18 12.74 11.84
N ALA A 40 18.97 13.25 11.68
CA ALA A 40 18.47 13.73 10.40
C ALA A 40 18.90 15.18 10.17
N LYS A 41 19.31 15.50 8.94
CA LYS A 41 19.46 16.86 8.45
C LYS A 41 18.65 17.03 7.18
N VAL A 42 18.06 18.20 6.99
CA VAL A 42 17.29 18.56 5.81
C VAL A 42 17.97 19.68 5.04
N ALA A 43 18.04 19.56 3.72
CA ALA A 43 18.63 20.58 2.87
C ALA A 43 17.63 21.71 2.63
N LEU A 44 18.07 22.94 2.87
CA LEU A 44 17.38 24.14 2.41
C LEU A 44 18.22 24.82 1.33
N PHE A 45 17.54 25.37 0.35
CA PHE A 45 18.10 26.01 -0.83
C PHE A 45 17.76 27.50 -0.78
N LYS A 46 18.78 28.34 -0.93
CA LYS A 46 18.62 29.79 -0.92
C LYS A 46 18.24 30.24 -2.32
N ARG A 47 17.02 30.74 -2.47
CA ARG A 47 16.48 31.20 -3.75
C ARG A 47 17.31 32.36 -4.30
N SER A 48 17.62 32.34 -5.58
CA SER A 48 18.39 33.39 -6.25
C SER A 48 17.59 34.69 -6.40
N GLY A 49 18.25 35.78 -6.77
CA GLY A 49 17.57 37.04 -7.12
C GLY A 49 16.79 36.99 -8.45
N GLN A 50 16.90 35.92 -9.24
CA GLN A 50 16.29 35.80 -10.57
C GLN A 50 14.86 35.26 -10.52
N VAL A 51 14.47 34.62 -9.42
CA VAL A 51 13.14 34.03 -9.27
C VAL A 51 12.07 35.10 -9.02
N ARG A 52 10.84 34.83 -9.47
CA ARG A 52 9.72 35.79 -9.37
C ARG A 52 9.13 35.90 -7.96
N THR A 53 9.18 34.84 -7.18
CA THR A 53 8.55 34.75 -5.85
C THR A 53 9.59 34.45 -4.79
N TYR A 54 9.56 35.22 -3.70
CA TYR A 54 10.38 35.04 -2.50
C TYR A 54 11.91 34.97 -2.80
N PRO A 55 12.50 35.96 -3.50
CA PRO A 55 13.94 35.96 -3.77
C PRO A 55 14.75 36.04 -2.46
N HIS A 56 15.92 35.41 -2.44
CA HIS A 56 16.86 35.34 -1.31
C HIS A 56 16.33 34.67 -0.03
N ARG A 57 15.16 34.01 -0.10
CA ARG A 57 14.60 33.23 1.01
C ARG A 57 15.07 31.78 0.98
N TRP A 58 15.18 31.16 2.14
CA TRP A 58 15.37 29.71 2.25
C TRP A 58 14.11 28.95 1.84
N ALA A 59 14.27 27.94 1.01
CA ALA A 59 13.19 27.10 0.50
C ALA A 59 13.64 25.63 0.43
N VAL A 60 12.73 24.78 -0.02
CA VAL A 60 13.04 23.43 -0.50
C VAL A 60 12.94 23.41 -2.01
N VAL A 61 13.32 22.29 -2.63
CA VAL A 61 13.06 22.09 -4.05
C VAL A 61 11.55 22.14 -4.29
N SER A 62 11.09 23.01 -5.17
CA SER A 62 9.65 23.28 -5.30
C SER A 62 9.31 23.88 -6.64
N GLY A 63 8.25 23.35 -7.27
CA GLY A 63 7.75 23.92 -8.51
C GLY A 63 6.31 23.56 -8.79
N SER A 64 5.82 24.00 -9.95
CA SER A 64 4.41 23.84 -10.32
C SER A 64 4.14 22.45 -10.87
N ILE A 65 2.95 21.92 -10.60
CA ILE A 65 2.50 20.69 -11.23
C ILE A 65 1.95 21.05 -12.62
N ASP A 66 2.62 20.58 -13.66
CA ASP A 66 2.23 20.83 -15.05
C ASP A 66 1.14 19.86 -15.51
N PRO A 67 0.31 20.22 -16.51
CA PRO A 67 -0.74 19.34 -17.02
C PRO A 67 -0.23 18.01 -17.59
N GLU A 68 1.03 17.96 -18.03
CA GLU A 68 1.69 16.77 -18.56
C GLU A 68 2.30 15.89 -17.46
N ASP A 69 2.38 16.38 -16.21
CA ASP A 69 2.85 15.58 -15.09
C ASP A 69 1.78 14.54 -14.72
N PRO A 70 2.09 13.22 -14.78
CA PRO A 70 1.09 12.19 -14.50
C PRO A 70 0.66 12.13 -13.03
N SER A 71 1.44 12.75 -12.13
CA SER A 71 1.12 12.86 -10.70
C SER A 71 1.94 13.96 -10.02
N PRO A 72 1.54 14.44 -8.82
CA PRO A 72 2.36 15.34 -8.01
C PRO A 72 3.75 14.77 -7.69
N LEU A 73 3.89 13.45 -7.53
CA LEU A 73 5.19 12.82 -7.29
C LEU A 73 6.08 12.88 -8.55
N ALA A 74 5.50 12.77 -9.74
CA ALA A 74 6.25 12.92 -10.99
C ALA A 74 6.78 14.36 -11.15
N ALA A 75 5.94 15.36 -10.84
CA ALA A 75 6.38 16.76 -10.77
C ALA A 75 7.53 16.92 -9.75
N ALA A 76 7.41 16.35 -8.54
CA ALA A 76 8.48 16.39 -7.54
C ALA A 76 9.81 15.82 -8.06
N TRP A 77 9.78 14.70 -8.79
CA TRP A 77 10.98 14.12 -9.40
C TRP A 77 11.57 14.98 -10.53
N ARG A 78 10.72 15.66 -11.32
CA ARG A 78 11.15 16.59 -12.37
C ARG A 78 11.85 17.80 -11.76
N GLU A 79 11.20 18.48 -10.80
CA GLU A 79 11.76 19.65 -10.12
C GLU A 79 13.08 19.32 -9.39
N ILE A 80 13.16 18.17 -8.70
CA ILE A 80 14.42 17.69 -8.10
C ILE A 80 15.53 17.55 -9.14
N ARG A 81 15.22 16.98 -10.31
CA ARG A 81 16.21 16.82 -11.37
C ARG A 81 16.65 18.16 -11.95
N GLU A 82 15.71 19.07 -12.18
CA GLU A 82 15.96 20.39 -12.75
C GLU A 82 16.81 21.25 -11.80
N GLU A 83 16.42 21.32 -10.52
CA GLU A 83 17.05 22.20 -9.54
C GLU A 83 18.32 21.63 -8.90
N THR A 84 18.53 20.30 -8.92
CA THR A 84 19.66 19.67 -8.20
C THR A 84 20.44 18.62 -9.01
N THR A 85 19.98 18.23 -10.20
CA THR A 85 20.48 17.11 -11.02
C THR A 85 20.34 15.70 -10.40
N LEU A 86 19.78 15.60 -9.18
CA LEU A 86 19.54 14.32 -8.52
C LEU A 86 18.40 13.54 -9.20
N THR A 87 18.47 12.22 -9.11
CA THR A 87 17.46 11.30 -9.67
C THR A 87 17.17 10.17 -8.69
N SER A 88 16.29 9.23 -9.05
CA SER A 88 15.97 8.04 -8.24
C SER A 88 17.17 7.13 -7.93
N SER A 89 18.29 7.27 -8.66
CA SER A 89 19.54 6.58 -8.30
C SER A 89 20.21 7.18 -7.06
N SER A 90 20.02 8.48 -6.83
CA SER A 90 20.63 9.23 -5.72
C SER A 90 19.66 9.47 -4.56
N LEU A 91 18.36 9.32 -4.80
CA LEU A 91 17.32 9.60 -3.83
C LEU A 91 16.36 8.43 -3.70
N GLU A 92 15.76 8.31 -2.53
CA GLU A 92 14.66 7.38 -2.23
C GLU A 92 13.49 8.17 -1.67
N LEU A 93 12.26 7.96 -2.16
CA LEU A 93 11.08 8.56 -1.56
C LEU A 93 10.86 7.99 -0.15
N MET A 94 10.99 8.82 0.88
CA MET A 94 10.74 8.44 2.25
C MET A 94 9.28 8.59 2.63
N ARG A 95 8.71 9.77 2.40
CA ARG A 95 7.37 10.12 2.91
C ARG A 95 6.65 11.05 1.95
N GLN A 96 5.34 10.87 1.85
CA GLN A 96 4.38 11.83 1.33
C GLN A 96 3.61 12.42 2.50
N GLY A 97 3.46 13.74 2.49
CA GLY A 97 2.66 14.48 3.45
C GLY A 97 1.29 14.85 2.88
N LYS A 98 0.33 15.12 3.78
CA LYS A 98 -1.02 15.52 3.39
C LYS A 98 -0.95 16.91 2.73
N SER A 99 -1.56 17.04 1.56
CA SER A 99 -1.63 18.31 0.85
C SER A 99 -2.51 19.32 1.58
N TYR A 100 -2.18 20.59 1.48
CA TYR A 100 -2.94 21.66 2.12
C TYR A 100 -2.96 22.93 1.27
N VAL A 101 -3.91 23.82 1.58
CA VAL A 101 -4.11 25.08 0.86
C VAL A 101 -3.53 26.24 1.66
N LEU A 102 -2.75 27.07 0.99
CA LEU A 102 -2.15 28.29 1.54
C LEU A 102 -2.56 29.51 0.69
N PRO A 103 -3.49 30.35 1.16
CA PRO A 103 -3.76 31.64 0.55
C PRO A 103 -2.64 32.64 0.90
N ASP A 104 -2.07 33.29 -0.11
CA ASP A 104 -1.13 34.40 0.03
C ASP A 104 -1.68 35.62 -0.73
N GLU A 105 -2.37 36.49 0.01
CA GLU A 105 -2.94 37.72 -0.51
C GLU A 105 -1.86 38.71 -1.01
N SER A 106 -0.63 38.65 -0.47
CA SER A 106 0.43 39.60 -0.79
C SER A 106 0.91 39.47 -2.24
N ILE A 107 0.82 38.26 -2.79
CA ILE A 107 1.16 37.95 -4.19
C ILE A 107 -0.05 37.54 -5.03
N GLY A 108 -1.26 37.63 -4.45
CA GLY A 108 -2.52 37.31 -5.14
C GLY A 108 -2.67 35.84 -5.54
N ARG A 109 -2.14 34.90 -4.74
CA ARG A 109 -2.14 33.46 -5.06
C ARG A 109 -2.74 32.60 -3.97
N GLU A 110 -3.29 31.45 -4.37
CA GLU A 110 -3.72 30.37 -3.48
C GLU A 110 -2.98 29.10 -3.90
N TRP A 111 -2.10 28.62 -3.03
CA TRP A 111 -1.24 27.47 -3.29
C TRP A 111 -1.88 26.19 -2.77
N THR A 112 -1.96 25.15 -3.59
CA THR A 112 -2.19 23.77 -3.13
C THR A 112 -0.84 23.08 -3.08
N ILE A 113 -0.32 22.84 -1.88
CA ILE A 113 1.05 22.35 -1.67
C ILE A 113 1.01 20.84 -1.45
N HIS A 114 1.85 20.11 -2.19
CA HIS A 114 2.06 18.67 -2.08
C HIS A 114 3.47 18.36 -1.54
N PRO A 115 3.61 18.11 -0.22
CA PRO A 115 4.92 17.91 0.39
C PRO A 115 5.41 16.45 0.29
N PHE A 116 6.69 16.29 0.00
CA PHE A 116 7.40 15.01 -0.10
C PHE A 116 8.73 15.08 0.63
N ALA A 117 9.15 13.96 1.23
CA ALA A 117 10.48 13.79 1.80
C ALA A 117 11.24 12.70 1.05
N PHE A 118 12.48 12.99 0.70
CA PHE A 118 13.40 12.07 0.02
C PHE A 118 14.66 11.88 0.84
N ARG A 119 15.18 10.64 0.89
CA ARG A 119 16.46 10.30 1.49
C ARG A 119 17.54 10.34 0.43
N LEU A 120 18.60 11.10 0.69
CA LEU A 120 19.82 11.06 -0.08
C LEU A 120 20.58 9.76 0.20
N LYS A 121 20.80 8.97 -0.85
CA LYS A 121 21.58 7.73 -0.81
C LYS A 121 23.06 8.05 -0.74
N ASP A 122 23.76 7.36 0.13
CA ASP A 122 25.21 7.44 0.24
C ASP A 122 25.90 6.81 -1.00
N PRO A 123 27.12 7.22 -1.38
CA PRO A 123 27.88 6.53 -2.42
C PRO A 123 28.03 5.02 -2.22
N SER A 124 28.07 4.55 -0.97
CA SER A 124 28.07 3.12 -0.65
C SER A 124 26.79 2.37 -1.03
N GLU A 125 25.67 3.09 -1.18
CA GLU A 125 24.37 2.56 -1.61
C GLU A 125 24.16 2.73 -3.14
N GLY A 126 25.18 3.20 -3.87
CA GLY A 126 25.09 3.51 -5.31
C GLY A 126 24.55 4.90 -5.62
N GLY A 127 24.32 5.74 -4.60
CA GLY A 127 23.94 7.14 -4.77
C GLY A 127 25.11 8.06 -5.13
N ARG A 128 24.81 9.33 -5.41
CA ARG A 128 25.86 10.36 -5.62
C ARG A 128 26.22 11.13 -4.34
N GLY A 129 25.50 10.90 -3.24
CA GLY A 129 25.64 11.69 -2.01
C GLY A 129 25.47 13.19 -2.26
N GLU A 130 26.01 14.01 -1.35
CA GLU A 130 25.93 15.47 -1.44
C GLU A 130 26.73 16.05 -2.62
N ASN A 131 27.77 15.35 -3.08
CA ASN A 131 28.54 15.71 -4.27
C ASN A 131 27.71 15.65 -5.57
N GLY A 132 26.55 14.99 -5.53
CA GLY A 132 25.62 14.93 -6.67
C GLY A 132 24.75 16.17 -6.83
N ILE A 133 24.73 17.10 -5.86
CA ILE A 133 23.88 18.30 -5.91
C ILE A 133 24.57 19.36 -6.77
N THR A 134 23.97 19.67 -7.92
CA THR A 134 24.36 20.80 -8.78
C THR A 134 23.16 21.70 -8.96
N LEU A 135 23.27 22.94 -8.48
CA LEU A 135 22.17 23.90 -8.53
C LEU A 135 22.01 24.47 -9.94
N ASP A 136 20.76 24.76 -10.29
CA ASP A 136 20.43 25.57 -11.45
C ASP A 136 20.34 27.07 -11.09
N TRP A 137 19.76 27.88 -11.98
CA TRP A 137 19.64 29.33 -11.80
C TRP A 137 18.64 29.74 -10.70
N GLU A 138 17.77 28.84 -10.23
CA GLU A 138 16.75 29.15 -9.22
C GLU A 138 17.34 29.36 -7.83
N HIS A 139 18.50 28.75 -7.54
CA HIS A 139 19.14 28.79 -6.23
C HIS A 139 20.57 29.31 -6.33
N GLU A 140 20.98 30.11 -5.35
CA GLU A 140 22.33 30.68 -5.27
C GLU A 140 23.23 29.96 -4.26
N ASP A 141 22.65 29.23 -3.29
CA ASP A 141 23.37 28.50 -2.25
C ASP A 141 22.47 27.42 -1.63
N TRP A 142 23.04 26.51 -0.84
CA TRP A 142 22.27 25.52 -0.08
C TRP A 142 23.00 25.08 1.21
N ALA A 143 22.25 24.68 2.24
CA ALA A 143 22.82 24.23 3.51
C ALA A 143 21.95 23.18 4.21
N TRP A 144 22.59 22.41 5.11
CA TRP A 144 21.94 21.42 5.95
C TRP A 144 21.46 22.02 7.28
N TYR A 145 20.20 21.77 7.62
CA TYR A 145 19.55 22.23 8.86
C TYR A 145 19.06 21.06 9.69
N ASP A 146 18.96 21.25 11.00
CA ASP A 146 18.19 20.35 11.85
C ASP A 146 16.69 20.60 11.58
N PRO A 147 15.89 19.56 11.24
CA PRO A 147 14.45 19.73 11.01
C PRO A 147 13.71 20.36 12.19
N MET A 148 14.22 20.18 13.41
CA MET A 148 13.61 20.75 14.60
C MET A 148 13.80 22.27 14.69
N ASP A 149 14.86 22.82 14.11
CA ASP A 149 15.22 24.25 14.16
C ASP A 149 14.48 25.10 13.11
N ILE A 150 13.77 24.49 12.16
CA ILE A 150 13.06 25.21 11.10
C ILE A 150 11.77 25.84 11.63
N GLU A 151 11.62 27.15 11.47
CA GLU A 151 10.48 27.92 11.99
C GLU A 151 9.85 28.82 10.94
N ASP A 152 8.55 29.10 11.10
CA ASP A 152 7.80 30.07 10.28
C ASP A 152 7.95 31.50 10.86
N SER A 153 9.18 31.92 11.14
CA SER A 153 9.51 33.25 11.64
C SER A 153 10.21 34.09 10.57
N GLU A 154 9.90 35.38 10.52
CA GLU A 154 10.54 36.29 9.56
C GLU A 154 12.08 36.35 9.76
N SER A 155 12.53 36.18 11.01
CA SER A 155 13.96 36.11 11.37
C SER A 155 14.67 34.89 10.79
N PHE A 156 13.98 33.77 10.59
CA PHE A 156 14.58 32.60 9.94
C PHE A 156 14.80 32.83 8.44
N GLY A 157 14.00 33.71 7.82
CA GLY A 157 14.20 34.13 6.43
C GLY A 157 13.81 33.06 5.39
N ALA A 158 12.91 32.14 5.73
CA ALA A 158 12.37 31.15 4.80
C ALA A 158 11.17 31.67 3.99
N VAL A 159 10.77 30.91 2.99
CA VAL A 159 9.48 31.06 2.30
C VAL A 159 8.31 30.86 3.28
N PRO A 160 7.14 31.47 3.03
CA PRO A 160 6.00 31.37 3.93
C PRO A 160 5.59 29.92 4.22
N ARG A 161 5.36 29.62 5.51
CA ARG A 161 4.86 28.33 6.01
C ARG A 161 5.73 27.11 5.64
N LEU A 162 7.04 27.30 5.51
CA LEU A 162 8.01 26.21 5.32
C LEU A 162 7.95 25.19 6.46
N ALA A 163 7.86 25.63 7.72
CA ALA A 163 7.81 24.72 8.86
C ALA A 163 6.48 23.96 8.95
N GLU A 164 5.37 24.51 8.45
CA GLU A 164 4.14 23.75 8.26
C GLU A 164 4.31 22.67 7.19
N SER A 165 4.85 23.00 6.01
CA SER A 165 5.14 22.00 4.96
C SER A 165 6.05 20.89 5.48
N LEU A 166 7.07 21.24 6.27
CA LEU A 166 8.00 20.28 6.88
C LEU A 166 7.26 19.33 7.81
N ARG A 167 6.39 19.84 8.69
CA ARG A 167 5.62 19.04 9.65
C ARG A 167 4.74 17.97 8.99
N ARG A 168 4.29 18.22 7.75
CA ARG A 168 3.54 17.23 6.95
C ARG A 168 4.35 15.99 6.57
N VAL A 169 5.67 16.06 6.59
CA VAL A 169 6.57 14.94 6.23
C VAL A 169 7.54 14.57 7.35
N TRP A 170 7.70 15.42 8.36
CA TRP A 170 8.53 15.21 9.54
C TRP A 170 7.68 15.24 10.81
N PHE A 171 6.84 14.21 10.96
CA PHE A 171 5.83 14.13 12.01
C PHE A 171 6.41 14.05 13.43
N GLU A 172 7.71 13.77 13.58
CA GLU A 172 8.42 13.82 14.86
C GLU A 172 8.28 15.20 15.53
N LYS A 173 8.16 16.27 14.72
CA LYS A 173 7.96 17.63 15.19
C LYS A 173 6.58 17.85 15.84
N ASP A 174 5.56 17.10 15.43
CA ASP A 174 4.18 17.26 15.92
C ASP A 174 3.78 16.17 16.94
N LEU A 175 4.20 14.93 16.71
CA LEU A 175 3.92 13.78 17.59
C LEU A 175 4.85 13.74 18.82
N GLY A 176 6.01 14.39 18.74
CA GLY A 176 7.10 14.25 19.70
C GLY A 176 8.03 13.09 19.36
N VAL A 177 9.22 13.09 19.96
CA VAL A 177 10.33 12.17 19.63
C VAL A 177 9.92 10.71 19.79
N ASP A 178 9.30 10.33 20.92
CA ASP A 178 8.97 8.93 21.22
C ASP A 178 7.88 8.38 20.28
N ALA A 179 6.76 9.09 20.14
CA ALA A 179 5.65 8.67 19.29
C ALA A 179 6.05 8.72 17.80
N GLY A 180 6.83 9.72 17.41
CA GLY A 180 7.44 9.81 16.08
C GLY A 180 8.35 8.63 15.77
N ALA A 181 9.24 8.24 16.70
CA ALA A 181 10.11 7.08 16.51
C ALA A 181 9.31 5.77 16.31
N VAL A 182 8.21 5.58 17.07
CA VAL A 182 7.33 4.42 16.86
C VAL A 182 6.71 4.44 15.46
N LEU A 183 6.21 5.59 15.00
CA LEU A 183 5.66 5.70 13.66
C LEU A 183 6.73 5.42 12.58
N THR A 184 7.92 6.02 12.68
CA THR A 184 9.03 5.79 11.74
C THR A 184 9.40 4.32 11.62
N ASN A 185 9.65 3.66 12.75
CA ASN A 185 10.00 2.24 12.78
C ASN A 185 8.84 1.37 12.26
N GLY A 186 7.60 1.74 12.59
CA GLY A 186 6.39 1.06 12.11
C GLY A 186 6.24 1.16 10.59
N LEU A 187 6.48 2.33 10.00
CA LEU A 187 6.44 2.54 8.56
C LEU A 187 7.53 1.72 7.85
N GLU A 188 8.77 1.73 8.35
CA GLU A 188 9.85 0.91 7.80
C GLU A 188 9.52 -0.59 7.86
N ARG A 189 8.93 -1.06 8.98
CA ARG A 189 8.47 -2.44 9.12
C ARG A 189 7.41 -2.79 8.08
N LEU A 190 6.42 -1.92 7.85
CA LEU A 190 5.38 -2.16 6.84
C LEU A 190 5.93 -2.15 5.40
N LYS A 191 6.85 -1.24 5.09
CA LYS A 191 7.47 -1.11 3.75
C LYS A 191 8.26 -2.35 3.36
N ASN A 192 9.05 -2.87 4.30
CA ASN A 192 10.03 -3.92 4.05
C ASN A 192 9.48 -5.34 4.30
N ASP A 193 8.25 -5.46 4.82
CA ASP A 193 7.61 -6.76 4.98
C ASP A 193 7.00 -7.22 3.65
N HIS A 194 7.76 -8.03 2.91
CA HIS A 194 7.34 -8.66 1.67
C HIS A 194 6.77 -10.08 1.85
N GLN A 195 6.68 -10.57 3.09
CA GLN A 195 6.23 -11.93 3.40
C GLN A 195 4.77 -11.95 3.85
N SER A 196 4.35 -10.91 4.54
CA SER A 196 2.97 -10.74 5.00
C SER A 196 2.03 -10.32 3.87
N GLY A 197 0.83 -10.91 3.85
CA GLY A 197 -0.28 -10.47 3.00
C GLY A 197 -1.01 -9.25 3.56
N ALA A 198 -1.95 -8.71 2.77
CA ALA A 198 -2.72 -7.51 3.11
C ALA A 198 -3.37 -7.55 4.51
N ARG A 199 -3.91 -8.72 4.91
CA ARG A 199 -4.58 -8.90 6.21
C ARG A 199 -3.62 -8.74 7.39
N GLN A 200 -2.44 -9.36 7.30
CA GLN A 200 -1.42 -9.29 8.34
C GLN A 200 -0.85 -7.86 8.45
N LEU A 201 -0.61 -7.20 7.33
CA LEU A 201 -0.13 -5.81 7.30
C LEU A 201 -1.15 -4.83 7.88
N ALA A 202 -2.44 -5.02 7.61
CA ALA A 202 -3.50 -4.25 8.24
C ALA A 202 -3.57 -4.49 9.77
N GLY A 203 -3.31 -5.71 10.25
CA GLY A 203 -3.14 -5.99 11.68
C GLY A 203 -1.93 -5.25 12.28
N ALA A 204 -0.78 -5.33 11.63
CA ALA A 204 0.42 -4.62 12.02
C ALA A 204 0.24 -3.08 12.03
N ALA A 205 -0.57 -2.54 11.11
CA ALA A 205 -0.93 -1.13 11.08
C ALA A 205 -1.73 -0.69 12.31
N LEU A 206 -2.67 -1.52 12.78
CA LEU A 206 -3.43 -1.26 14.02
C LEU A 206 -2.53 -1.32 15.26
N GLU A 207 -1.58 -2.26 15.30
CA GLU A 207 -0.58 -2.34 16.37
C GLU A 207 0.31 -1.09 16.40
N ILE A 208 0.77 -0.62 15.25
CA ILE A 208 1.56 0.61 15.13
C ILE A 208 0.76 1.80 15.66
N LEU A 209 -0.50 1.95 15.26
CA LEU A 209 -1.35 3.04 15.75
C LEU A 209 -1.54 2.97 17.28
N ARG A 210 -1.75 1.77 17.83
CA ARG A 210 -1.86 1.55 19.28
C ARG A 210 -0.59 1.97 20.00
N ASP A 211 0.56 1.58 19.48
CA ASP A 211 1.87 1.84 20.09
C ASP A 211 2.23 3.33 20.00
N ILE A 212 1.83 4.02 18.93
CA ILE A 212 1.92 5.48 18.83
C ILE A 212 1.06 6.14 19.91
N ILE A 213 -0.22 5.76 20.02
CA ILE A 213 -1.14 6.29 21.03
C ILE A 213 -0.60 6.08 22.46
N LEU A 214 0.08 4.96 22.71
CA LEU A 214 0.76 4.66 23.98
C LEU A 214 1.97 5.59 24.26
N LYS A 215 2.56 6.22 23.25
CA LYS A 215 3.70 7.13 23.41
C LYS A 215 3.33 8.60 23.26
N MET A 216 2.14 8.91 22.75
CA MET A 216 1.64 10.28 22.66
C MET A 216 1.41 10.91 24.03
N ASP A 217 1.74 12.20 24.13
CA ASP A 217 1.43 13.04 25.27
C ASP A 217 -0.09 13.22 25.42
N ALA A 218 -0.61 12.85 26.59
CA ALA A 218 -2.03 12.87 26.93
C ALA A 218 -2.45 14.11 27.75
N GLN A 219 -1.55 15.09 27.92
CA GLN A 219 -1.84 16.35 28.61
C GLN A 219 -2.36 17.46 27.67
N GLN A 220 -2.50 17.15 26.38
CA GLN A 220 -3.02 18.07 25.36
C GLN A 220 -4.54 18.12 25.34
N SER A 221 -5.08 19.14 24.66
CA SER A 221 -6.51 19.21 24.39
C SER A 221 -6.95 18.01 23.56
N THR A 222 -8.20 17.59 23.78
CA THR A 222 -8.78 16.43 23.10
C THR A 222 -8.79 16.58 21.58
N ASP A 223 -9.08 17.78 21.07
CA ASP A 223 -9.15 18.05 19.64
C ASP A 223 -7.77 18.00 18.96
N GLU A 224 -6.74 18.55 19.61
CA GLU A 224 -5.35 18.47 19.13
C GLU A 224 -4.86 17.02 19.16
N TRP A 225 -5.12 16.31 20.25
CA TRP A 225 -4.75 14.90 20.39
C TRP A 225 -5.43 14.04 19.32
N TRP A 226 -6.73 14.22 19.10
CA TRP A 226 -7.48 13.48 18.07
C TRP A 226 -6.99 13.81 16.65
N THR A 227 -6.62 15.06 16.39
CA THR A 227 -6.01 15.45 15.11
C THR A 227 -4.68 14.73 14.89
N LYS A 228 -3.83 14.61 15.92
CA LYS A 228 -2.58 13.85 15.85
C LYS A 228 -2.80 12.34 15.65
N VAL A 229 -3.82 11.75 16.26
CA VAL A 229 -4.18 10.33 16.03
C VAL A 229 -4.59 10.09 14.58
N ARG A 230 -5.48 10.94 14.03
CA ARG A 230 -5.89 10.86 12.62
C ARG A 230 -4.71 11.11 11.67
N PHE A 231 -3.83 12.05 12.01
CA PHE A 231 -2.61 12.32 11.25
C PHE A 231 -1.65 11.13 11.22
N ALA A 232 -1.42 10.48 12.37
CA ALA A 232 -0.62 9.25 12.45
C ALA A 232 -1.25 8.12 11.62
N ALA A 233 -2.56 7.89 11.74
CA ALA A 233 -3.27 6.89 10.94
C ALA A 233 -3.15 7.15 9.43
N TRP A 234 -3.28 8.41 9.00
CA TRP A 234 -3.08 8.78 7.60
C TRP A 234 -1.66 8.47 7.13
N HIS A 235 -0.64 8.73 7.95
CA HIS A 235 0.74 8.38 7.62
C HIS A 235 0.95 6.87 7.54
N ILE A 236 0.41 6.08 8.47
CA ILE A 236 0.47 4.60 8.40
C ILE A 236 -0.11 4.10 7.08
N TRP A 237 -1.24 4.66 6.66
CA TRP A 237 -1.87 4.30 5.39
C TRP A 237 -1.05 4.72 4.18
N LYS A 238 -0.71 6.01 4.04
CA LYS A 238 -0.06 6.54 2.84
C LYS A 238 1.42 6.20 2.72
N ASN A 239 2.10 6.00 3.84
CA ASN A 239 3.54 5.81 3.89
C ASN A 239 3.96 4.40 4.36
N GLY A 240 3.00 3.53 4.70
CA GLY A 240 3.27 2.15 5.14
C GLY A 240 3.65 1.26 3.97
N ARG A 241 2.67 0.80 3.18
CA ARG A 241 2.92 0.06 1.93
C ARG A 241 1.73 0.26 1.00
N GLU A 242 1.89 1.12 0.00
CA GLU A 242 0.77 1.63 -0.79
C GLU A 242 0.02 0.53 -1.58
N SER A 243 0.73 -0.49 -2.07
CA SER A 243 0.14 -1.65 -2.74
C SER A 243 -0.87 -2.40 -1.86
N MET A 244 -0.68 -2.35 -0.53
CA MET A 244 -1.53 -2.96 0.48
C MET A 244 -2.45 -1.92 1.16
N GLY A 245 -2.53 -0.71 0.60
CA GLY A 245 -3.16 0.44 1.22
C GLY A 245 -4.68 0.32 1.42
N ALA A 246 -5.38 -0.54 0.67
CA ALA A 246 -6.83 -0.75 0.87
C ALA A 246 -7.13 -1.38 2.23
N ALA A 247 -6.51 -2.54 2.52
CA ALA A 247 -6.69 -3.24 3.79
C ALA A 247 -6.24 -2.40 4.98
N ILE A 248 -5.10 -1.71 4.85
CA ILE A 248 -4.59 -0.80 5.89
C ILE A 248 -5.59 0.34 6.13
N LEU A 249 -6.06 1.01 5.08
CA LEU A 249 -7.04 2.10 5.20
C LEU A 249 -8.33 1.62 5.84
N SER A 250 -8.93 0.55 5.33
CA SER A 250 -10.22 0.05 5.81
C SER A 250 -10.15 -0.31 7.30
N ALA A 251 -9.07 -0.99 7.71
CA ALA A 251 -8.83 -1.30 9.12
C ALA A 251 -8.70 -0.03 9.98
N LEU A 252 -7.93 0.97 9.53
CA LEU A 252 -7.73 2.23 10.25
C LEU A 252 -9.01 3.07 10.33
N LEU A 253 -9.76 3.23 9.24
CA LEU A 253 -11.03 3.96 9.24
C LEU A 253 -12.03 3.31 10.20
N ALA A 254 -12.13 1.99 10.16
CA ALA A 254 -13.00 1.26 11.06
C ALA A 254 -12.56 1.45 12.53
N ALA A 255 -11.26 1.43 12.82
CA ALA A 255 -10.73 1.71 14.16
C ALA A 255 -11.03 3.14 14.63
N LEU A 256 -10.78 4.14 13.78
CA LEU A 256 -11.05 5.56 14.10
C LEU A 256 -12.54 5.80 14.34
N LYS A 257 -13.42 5.20 13.53
CA LYS A 257 -14.87 5.25 13.74
C LYS A 257 -15.28 4.61 15.08
N GLY A 258 -14.72 3.45 15.42
CA GLY A 258 -14.99 2.79 16.71
C GLY A 258 -14.54 3.63 17.91
N MET A 259 -13.40 4.33 17.79
CA MET A 259 -12.94 5.29 18.78
C MET A 259 -13.94 6.45 18.93
N GLU A 260 -14.34 7.10 17.84
CA GLU A 260 -15.33 8.20 17.86
C GLU A 260 -16.66 7.79 18.48
N GLU A 261 -17.17 6.60 18.14
CA GLU A 261 -18.41 6.07 18.74
C GLU A 261 -18.27 5.86 20.25
N THR A 262 -17.11 5.36 20.70
CA THR A 262 -16.81 5.21 22.13
C THR A 262 -16.76 6.57 22.81
N PHE A 263 -16.17 7.58 22.16
CA PHE A 263 -16.10 8.94 22.68
C PHE A 263 -17.48 9.60 22.78
N GLN A 264 -18.32 9.45 21.76
CA GLN A 264 -19.67 10.02 21.75
C GLN A 264 -20.53 9.42 22.87
N ARG A 265 -20.43 8.12 23.12
CA ARG A 265 -21.14 7.45 24.24
C ARG A 265 -20.66 7.98 25.60
N ALA A 266 -19.34 8.02 25.81
CA ALA A 266 -18.77 8.52 27.07
C ALA A 266 -19.14 9.99 27.38
N LYS A 267 -19.26 10.82 26.33
CA LYS A 267 -19.73 12.21 26.46
C LYS A 267 -21.21 12.30 26.84
N GLN A 268 -22.05 11.42 26.31
CA GLN A 268 -23.48 11.37 26.62
C GLN A 268 -23.74 10.89 28.04
N ASP A 269 -22.94 9.93 28.53
CA ASP A 269 -23.09 9.32 29.85
C ASP A 269 -22.52 10.19 31.00
N GLY A 270 -21.85 11.30 30.67
CA GLY A 270 -21.25 12.22 31.66
C GLY A 270 -20.09 11.62 32.45
N THR A 271 -19.54 10.48 31.98
CA THR A 271 -18.51 9.70 32.66
C THR A 271 -17.16 10.42 32.70
N TRP A 272 -16.90 11.31 31.74
CA TRP A 272 -15.61 11.96 31.52
C TRP A 272 -15.71 13.49 31.62
N SER A 273 -14.73 14.11 32.29
CA SER A 273 -14.67 15.56 32.50
C SER A 273 -14.27 16.38 31.26
N GLY A 274 -13.96 15.70 30.15
CA GLY A 274 -13.77 16.29 28.81
C GLY A 274 -12.52 17.15 28.61
N SER A 275 -11.69 17.34 29.64
CA SER A 275 -10.61 18.34 29.62
C SER A 275 -9.22 17.76 29.32
N SER A 276 -9.03 16.44 29.41
CA SER A 276 -7.73 15.77 29.19
C SER A 276 -7.91 14.50 28.35
N SER A 277 -6.93 14.19 27.50
CA SER A 277 -6.93 13.03 26.60
C SER A 277 -6.54 11.69 27.25
N ILE A 278 -6.34 11.64 28.58
CA ILE A 278 -5.98 10.39 29.29
C ILE A 278 -7.05 9.31 29.13
N GLU A 279 -8.31 9.64 29.38
CA GLU A 279 -9.44 8.70 29.27
C GLU A 279 -9.65 8.25 27.81
N TRP A 280 -9.47 9.19 26.88
CA TRP A 280 -9.54 8.95 25.44
C TRP A 280 -8.48 7.98 24.96
N ARG A 281 -7.25 8.15 25.45
CA ARG A 281 -6.14 7.25 25.16
C ARG A 281 -6.44 5.83 25.63
N ALA A 282 -6.91 5.65 26.86
CA ALA A 282 -7.22 4.33 27.40
C ALA A 282 -8.31 3.60 26.57
N ALA A 283 -9.41 4.27 26.26
CA ALA A 283 -10.49 3.71 25.45
C ALA A 283 -10.06 3.40 24.00
N SER A 284 -9.22 4.26 23.41
CA SER A 284 -8.68 4.02 22.07
C SER A 284 -7.81 2.77 22.00
N ILE A 285 -6.99 2.53 23.03
CA ILE A 285 -6.16 1.33 23.16
C ILE A 285 -7.04 0.09 23.30
N GLU A 286 -8.09 0.14 24.11
CA GLU A 286 -9.03 -0.98 24.26
C GLU A 286 -9.69 -1.32 22.92
N GLU A 287 -10.19 -0.31 22.19
CA GLU A 287 -10.82 -0.51 20.88
C GLU A 287 -9.87 -1.13 19.85
N LEU A 288 -8.61 -0.66 19.81
CA LEU A 288 -7.60 -1.23 18.93
C LEU A 288 -7.29 -2.69 19.28
N ASN A 289 -7.12 -3.00 20.56
CA ASN A 289 -6.88 -4.39 21.00
C ASN A 289 -8.06 -5.30 20.66
N ARG A 290 -9.30 -4.83 20.83
CA ARG A 290 -10.53 -5.56 20.45
C ARG A 290 -10.52 -5.92 18.97
N ARG A 291 -10.15 -4.95 18.12
CA ARG A 291 -10.09 -5.13 16.66
C ARG A 291 -8.96 -6.06 16.24
N ILE A 292 -7.77 -5.92 16.82
CA ILE A 292 -6.64 -6.82 16.55
C ILE A 292 -7.06 -8.28 16.84
N ALA A 293 -7.73 -8.53 17.96
CA ALA A 293 -8.21 -9.86 18.32
C ALA A 293 -9.30 -10.41 17.37
N ALA A 294 -10.23 -9.56 16.90
CA ALA A 294 -11.32 -9.98 16.03
C ALA A 294 -10.88 -10.40 14.61
N ARG A 295 -9.66 -10.06 14.18
CA ARG A 295 -9.18 -10.31 12.81
C ARG A 295 -8.88 -11.78 12.50
N GLU A 296 -8.76 -12.65 13.50
CA GLU A 296 -8.60 -14.09 13.28
C GLU A 296 -9.89 -14.75 12.77
N ASP A 297 -11.06 -14.18 13.12
CA ASP A 297 -12.38 -14.75 12.79
C ASP A 297 -12.81 -14.52 11.33
N ALA A 298 -12.31 -13.46 10.68
CA ALA A 298 -12.70 -13.10 9.32
C ALA A 298 -12.33 -14.18 8.28
N ALA A 299 -11.10 -14.72 8.36
CA ALA A 299 -10.65 -15.77 7.43
C ALA A 299 -11.49 -17.05 7.56
N SER A 300 -11.87 -17.41 8.79
CA SER A 300 -12.75 -18.56 9.06
C SER A 300 -14.12 -18.37 8.40
N LYS A 301 -14.69 -17.15 8.49
CA LYS A 301 -15.96 -16.81 7.84
C LYS A 301 -15.90 -16.89 6.31
N VAL A 302 -14.81 -16.41 5.69
CA VAL A 302 -14.58 -16.57 4.24
C VAL A 302 -14.54 -18.05 3.85
N SER A 303 -13.84 -18.88 4.65
CA SER A 303 -13.78 -20.34 4.43
C SER A 303 -15.18 -20.98 4.49
N VAL A 304 -16.01 -20.60 5.47
CA VAL A 304 -17.39 -21.09 5.59
C VAL A 304 -18.22 -20.67 4.37
N ALA A 305 -18.08 -19.42 3.91
CA ALA A 305 -18.78 -18.93 2.73
C ALA A 305 -18.37 -19.71 1.46
N LEU A 306 -17.07 -20.03 1.29
CA LEU A 306 -16.60 -20.87 0.19
C LEU A 306 -17.20 -22.28 0.26
N VAL A 307 -17.19 -22.91 1.44
CA VAL A 307 -17.75 -24.26 1.62
C VAL A 307 -19.23 -24.30 1.22
N ASN A 308 -20.01 -23.31 1.64
CA ASN A 308 -21.43 -23.22 1.28
C ASN A 308 -21.59 -23.03 -0.23
N PHE A 309 -20.82 -22.12 -0.83
CA PHE A 309 -20.84 -21.89 -2.28
C PHE A 309 -20.51 -23.17 -3.07
N LEU A 310 -19.46 -23.91 -2.69
CA LEU A 310 -19.06 -25.12 -3.40
C LEU A 310 -20.10 -26.24 -3.26
N ARG A 311 -20.71 -26.42 -2.08
CA ARG A 311 -21.80 -27.39 -1.88
C ARG A 311 -22.98 -27.08 -2.78
N GLU A 312 -23.38 -25.82 -2.89
CA GLU A 312 -24.49 -25.42 -3.76
C GLU A 312 -24.17 -25.61 -5.25
N GLN A 313 -22.99 -25.18 -5.69
CA GLN A 313 -22.61 -25.22 -7.10
C GLN A 313 -22.29 -26.64 -7.60
N PHE A 314 -21.75 -27.49 -6.73
CA PHE A 314 -21.19 -28.79 -7.11
C PHE A 314 -21.86 -29.99 -6.41
N ALA A 315 -23.05 -29.81 -5.83
CA ALA A 315 -23.84 -30.87 -5.20
C ALA A 315 -23.96 -32.14 -6.08
N THR A 316 -24.20 -31.97 -7.38
CA THR A 316 -24.32 -33.10 -8.32
C THR A 316 -22.98 -33.81 -8.55
N GLN A 317 -21.87 -33.07 -8.55
CA GLN A 317 -20.54 -33.65 -8.70
C GLN A 317 -20.13 -34.42 -7.45
N GLU A 318 -20.44 -33.87 -6.27
CA GLU A 318 -20.27 -34.54 -4.97
C GLU A 318 -21.02 -35.87 -4.96
N ALA A 319 -22.30 -35.88 -5.37
CA ALA A 319 -23.10 -37.09 -5.45
C ALA A 319 -22.58 -38.12 -6.47
N SER A 320 -21.99 -37.66 -7.59
CA SER A 320 -21.40 -38.54 -8.60
C SER A 320 -19.99 -39.04 -8.27
N GLY A 321 -19.34 -38.46 -7.24
CA GLY A 321 -17.93 -38.72 -6.93
C GLY A 321 -16.94 -38.23 -8.00
N ARG A 322 -17.35 -37.29 -8.86
CA ARG A 322 -16.48 -36.70 -9.88
C ARG A 322 -15.58 -35.64 -9.22
N PRO A 323 -14.26 -35.64 -9.45
CA PRO A 323 -13.39 -34.60 -8.94
C PRO A 323 -13.76 -33.22 -9.49
N VAL A 324 -13.79 -32.22 -8.61
CA VAL A 324 -13.90 -30.80 -8.96
C VAL A 324 -12.50 -30.31 -9.31
N LYS A 325 -12.32 -29.88 -10.56
CA LYS A 325 -11.03 -29.40 -11.07
C LYS A 325 -10.87 -27.92 -10.78
N MET A 326 -9.88 -27.57 -9.97
CA MET A 326 -9.63 -26.21 -9.50
C MET A 326 -8.27 -25.72 -10.00
N LEU A 327 -8.21 -24.48 -10.48
CA LEU A 327 -6.96 -23.79 -10.78
C LEU A 327 -6.74 -22.64 -9.80
N THR A 328 -5.53 -22.51 -9.27
CA THR A 328 -5.09 -21.35 -8.47
C THR A 328 -3.62 -21.04 -8.76
N LEU A 329 -3.11 -19.96 -8.21
CA LEU A 329 -1.71 -19.57 -8.31
C LEU A 329 -1.21 -18.95 -6.99
N SER A 330 0.11 -18.93 -6.85
CA SER A 330 0.82 -18.30 -5.74
C SER A 330 0.46 -18.90 -4.38
N GLU A 331 0.77 -18.17 -3.30
CA GLU A 331 0.47 -18.54 -1.93
C GLU A 331 -0.49 -17.51 -1.32
N SER A 332 -1.77 -17.86 -1.28
CA SER A 332 -2.80 -17.08 -0.59
C SER A 332 -3.21 -17.79 0.69
N SER A 333 -3.04 -17.12 1.84
CA SER A 333 -3.44 -17.65 3.14
C SER A 333 -4.95 -17.85 3.23
N THR A 334 -5.75 -16.93 2.66
CA THR A 334 -7.20 -17.05 2.56
C THR A 334 -7.60 -18.29 1.74
N ILE A 335 -6.96 -18.53 0.59
CA ILE A 335 -7.23 -19.73 -0.22
C ILE A 335 -6.77 -21.00 0.49
N SER A 336 -5.57 -21.01 1.09
CA SER A 336 -5.05 -22.18 1.81
C SER A 336 -6.01 -22.59 2.93
N HIS A 337 -6.41 -21.64 3.78
CA HIS A 337 -7.31 -21.90 4.89
C HIS A 337 -8.70 -22.37 4.42
N ALA A 338 -9.21 -21.77 3.34
CA ALA A 338 -10.50 -22.15 2.77
C ALA A 338 -10.45 -23.56 2.15
N LEU A 339 -9.39 -23.92 1.43
CA LEU A 339 -9.22 -25.25 0.86
C LEU A 339 -9.01 -26.33 1.93
N GLU A 340 -8.25 -26.04 2.98
CA GLU A 340 -8.12 -26.93 4.15
C GLU A 340 -9.50 -27.23 4.76
N ARG A 341 -10.34 -26.19 4.90
CA ARG A 341 -11.71 -26.34 5.40
C ARG A 341 -12.59 -27.13 4.43
N VAL A 342 -12.46 -26.92 3.12
CA VAL A 342 -13.22 -27.69 2.11
C VAL A 342 -12.87 -29.17 2.18
N ILE A 343 -11.57 -29.51 2.28
CA ILE A 343 -11.11 -30.92 2.40
C ILE A 343 -11.65 -31.58 3.67
N ALA A 344 -11.67 -30.82 4.78
CA ALA A 344 -12.17 -31.25 6.08
C ALA A 344 -13.69 -31.48 6.08
N ASP A 345 -14.45 -30.48 5.62
CA ASP A 345 -15.88 -30.38 5.87
C ASP A 345 -16.76 -30.91 4.73
N THR A 346 -16.19 -31.22 3.56
CA THR A 346 -16.96 -31.68 2.38
C THR A 346 -16.58 -33.09 1.94
N GLY A 347 -17.49 -33.73 1.21
CA GLY A 347 -17.25 -34.99 0.51
C GLY A 347 -16.62 -34.82 -0.87
N LEU A 348 -16.32 -33.58 -1.27
CA LEU A 348 -15.77 -33.27 -2.59
C LEU A 348 -14.39 -33.89 -2.78
N GLN A 349 -14.18 -34.50 -3.95
CA GLN A 349 -12.86 -34.86 -4.44
C GLN A 349 -12.29 -33.68 -5.22
N LEU A 350 -11.06 -33.27 -4.93
CA LEU A 350 -10.42 -32.09 -5.52
C LEU A 350 -9.25 -32.50 -6.43
N ASP A 351 -9.27 -32.02 -7.68
CA ASP A 351 -8.09 -31.99 -8.57
C ASP A 351 -7.59 -30.53 -8.61
N LEU A 352 -6.61 -30.23 -7.77
CA LEU A 352 -6.06 -28.89 -7.59
C LEU A 352 -4.82 -28.69 -8.45
N ARG A 353 -4.88 -27.72 -9.35
CA ARG A 353 -3.79 -27.29 -10.22
C ARG A 353 -3.27 -25.96 -9.73
N ILE A 354 -1.97 -25.88 -9.47
CA ILE A 354 -1.34 -24.70 -8.88
C ILE A 354 -0.24 -24.20 -9.82
N LEU A 355 -0.33 -22.94 -10.22
CA LEU A 355 0.78 -22.26 -10.92
C LEU A 355 1.85 -21.84 -9.90
N GLU A 356 3.12 -22.11 -10.20
CA GLU A 356 4.24 -21.91 -9.28
C GLU A 356 4.45 -20.45 -8.85
N SER A 357 4.15 -19.47 -9.70
CA SER A 357 4.34 -18.02 -9.50
C SER A 357 5.80 -17.60 -9.39
N ARG A 358 6.43 -17.35 -10.54
CA ARG A 358 7.76 -16.74 -10.63
C ARG A 358 7.71 -15.29 -10.12
N PRO A 359 8.77 -14.79 -9.48
CA PRO A 359 10.09 -15.42 -9.33
C PRO A 359 10.35 -16.16 -8.00
N LEU A 360 9.40 -16.15 -7.05
CA LEU A 360 9.63 -16.72 -5.71
C LEU A 360 9.07 -18.13 -5.56
N PHE A 361 8.29 -18.62 -6.52
CA PHE A 361 7.73 -19.96 -6.57
C PHE A 361 6.74 -20.26 -5.44
N GLU A 362 5.99 -19.24 -5.00
CA GLU A 362 5.08 -19.30 -3.87
C GLU A 362 4.05 -20.45 -3.96
N GLY A 363 3.62 -20.83 -5.16
CA GLY A 363 2.68 -21.93 -5.38
C GLY A 363 3.19 -23.29 -4.84
N VAL A 364 4.50 -23.47 -4.75
CA VAL A 364 5.10 -24.68 -4.14
C VAL A 364 4.82 -24.74 -2.63
N SER A 365 4.86 -23.59 -1.94
CA SER A 365 4.53 -23.49 -0.51
C SER A 365 3.06 -23.86 -0.26
N LEU A 366 2.14 -23.34 -1.08
CA LEU A 366 0.71 -23.67 -1.00
C LEU A 366 0.48 -25.18 -1.18
N ALA A 367 1.06 -25.77 -2.23
CA ALA A 367 0.97 -27.20 -2.49
C ALA A 367 1.46 -28.03 -1.29
N SER A 368 2.62 -27.69 -0.74
CA SER A 368 3.17 -28.38 0.43
C SER A 368 2.30 -28.24 1.66
N SER A 369 1.69 -27.06 1.89
CA SER A 369 0.80 -26.84 3.04
C SER A 369 -0.43 -27.75 2.98
N LEU A 370 -1.11 -27.77 1.83
CA LEU A 370 -2.33 -28.54 1.62
C LEU A 370 -2.10 -30.05 1.71
N ILE A 371 -0.98 -30.55 1.15
CA ILE A 371 -0.63 -31.98 1.25
C ILE A 371 -0.41 -32.39 2.71
N ARG A 372 0.28 -31.55 3.51
CA ARG A 372 0.48 -31.82 4.95
C ARG A 372 -0.85 -31.83 5.71
N ALA A 373 -1.72 -30.85 5.45
CA ALA A 373 -3.04 -30.79 6.07
C ALA A 373 -3.86 -32.04 5.74
N ALA A 374 -3.94 -32.44 4.46
CA ALA A 374 -4.67 -33.64 4.03
C ALA A 374 -4.12 -34.96 4.63
N GLY A 375 -2.79 -35.06 4.80
CA GLY A 375 -2.15 -36.21 5.44
C GLY A 375 -2.49 -36.34 6.93
N ALA A 376 -2.55 -35.22 7.66
CA ALA A 376 -2.94 -35.19 9.06
C ALA A 376 -4.39 -35.69 9.25
N TRP A 377 -5.30 -35.28 8.38
CA TRP A 377 -6.70 -35.75 8.37
C TRP A 377 -6.83 -37.25 8.14
N SER A 378 -6.10 -37.78 7.15
CA SER A 378 -6.12 -39.21 6.83
C SER A 378 -5.63 -40.07 8.01
N SER A 379 -4.66 -39.55 8.77
CA SER A 379 -4.11 -40.20 9.96
C SER A 379 -5.07 -40.14 11.16
N GLN A 380 -5.81 -39.04 11.33
CA GLN A 380 -6.80 -38.88 12.40
C GLN A 380 -8.07 -39.71 12.16
N ALA A 381 -8.60 -39.75 10.93
CA ALA A 381 -9.77 -40.57 10.58
C ALA A 381 -9.50 -42.09 10.74
N SER A 382 -8.25 -42.51 10.54
CA SER A 382 -7.83 -43.91 10.74
C SER A 382 -7.69 -44.30 12.23
N ALA A 383 -7.62 -43.32 13.15
CA ALA A 383 -7.51 -43.54 14.59
C ALA A 383 -8.87 -43.56 15.32
N SER A 384 -9.95 -43.07 14.67
CA SER A 384 -11.29 -42.91 15.27
C SER A 384 -12.35 -43.91 14.75
N HIS A 385 -11.99 -44.83 13.85
CA HIS A 385 -12.89 -45.87 13.38
C HIS A 385 -12.42 -47.26 13.84
N ASP A 386 -13.31 -48.00 14.50
CA ASP A 386 -13.13 -49.38 14.93
C ASP A 386 -12.58 -50.23 13.79
N ALA A 387 -11.40 -50.81 14.01
CA ALA A 387 -10.57 -51.50 13.03
C ALA A 387 -11.15 -52.82 12.48
N GLU A 388 -12.44 -53.10 12.69
CA GLU A 388 -13.08 -54.37 12.33
C GLU A 388 -13.98 -54.32 11.09
N ALA A 389 -14.40 -53.14 10.61
CA ALA A 389 -15.32 -53.04 9.46
C ALA A 389 -14.62 -52.88 8.08
N GLN A 390 -13.30 -52.69 8.03
CA GLN A 390 -12.58 -52.27 6.81
C GLN A 390 -11.63 -53.33 6.22
N LYS A 391 -11.84 -54.63 6.54
CA LYS A 391 -11.05 -55.73 5.98
C LYS A 391 -11.54 -56.23 4.61
N ASP A 392 -12.73 -55.82 4.15
CA ASP A 392 -13.38 -56.43 2.98
C ASP A 392 -13.48 -55.53 1.72
N SER A 393 -12.98 -54.30 1.75
CA SER A 393 -12.91 -53.44 0.57
C SER A 393 -11.51 -53.44 -0.05
N ARG A 394 -11.32 -54.17 -1.16
CA ARG A 394 -10.14 -54.09 -2.06
C ARG A 394 -10.00 -52.73 -2.78
N VAL A 395 -10.71 -51.70 -2.35
CA VAL A 395 -10.68 -50.37 -2.97
C VAL A 395 -9.70 -49.52 -2.14
N PRO A 396 -8.57 -49.06 -2.72
CA PRO A 396 -7.68 -48.15 -2.01
C PRO A 396 -8.46 -46.89 -1.59
N PRO A 397 -8.14 -46.27 -0.44
CA PRO A 397 -8.81 -45.04 -0.01
C PRO A 397 -8.63 -43.99 -1.12
N ILE A 398 -9.74 -43.49 -1.64
CA ILE A 398 -9.73 -42.46 -2.68
C ILE A 398 -9.17 -41.18 -2.06
N SER A 399 -8.04 -40.69 -2.57
CA SER A 399 -7.45 -39.44 -2.11
C SER A 399 -8.42 -38.28 -2.37
N LYS A 400 -8.92 -37.64 -1.30
CA LYS A 400 -9.78 -36.44 -1.41
C LYS A 400 -9.11 -35.29 -2.16
N LEU A 401 -7.78 -35.28 -2.26
CA LEU A 401 -7.00 -34.22 -2.88
C LEU A 401 -5.93 -34.81 -3.81
N GLN A 402 -5.97 -34.41 -5.07
CA GLN A 402 -4.88 -34.54 -6.04
C GLN A 402 -4.32 -33.14 -6.31
N VAL A 403 -2.98 -32.99 -6.26
CA VAL A 403 -2.32 -31.71 -6.53
C VAL A 403 -1.37 -31.86 -7.72
N THR A 404 -1.46 -30.94 -8.67
CA THR A 404 -0.54 -30.83 -9.82
C THR A 404 0.06 -29.43 -9.89
N LEU A 405 1.38 -29.32 -9.88
CA LEU A 405 2.11 -28.05 -10.05
C LEU A 405 2.42 -27.81 -11.53
N TYR A 406 2.20 -26.58 -11.97
CA TYR A 406 2.50 -26.11 -13.32
C TYR A 406 3.40 -24.87 -13.27
N THR A 407 4.27 -24.71 -14.26
CA THR A 407 4.93 -23.43 -14.51
C THR A 407 3.90 -22.39 -14.94
N ASP A 408 4.14 -21.10 -14.68
CA ASP A 408 3.20 -20.04 -15.08
C ASP A 408 2.96 -19.99 -16.60
N ALA A 409 4.00 -20.28 -17.40
CA ALA A 409 3.90 -20.37 -18.86
C ALA A 409 2.94 -21.46 -19.36
N SER A 410 2.58 -22.42 -18.49
CA SER A 410 1.66 -23.51 -18.80
C SER A 410 0.22 -23.19 -18.36
N ALA A 411 -0.12 -21.93 -18.06
CA ALA A 411 -1.45 -21.52 -17.60
C ALA A 411 -2.60 -22.06 -18.48
N ALA A 412 -2.45 -22.03 -19.81
CA ALA A 412 -3.43 -22.57 -20.74
C ALA A 412 -3.63 -24.09 -20.61
N LEU A 413 -2.54 -24.84 -20.46
CA LEU A 413 -2.56 -26.29 -20.25
C LEU A 413 -3.17 -26.62 -18.88
N ALA A 414 -2.78 -25.90 -17.84
CA ALA A 414 -3.32 -26.05 -16.49
C ALA A 414 -4.83 -25.74 -16.46
N SER A 415 -5.30 -24.82 -17.31
CA SER A 415 -6.70 -24.42 -17.41
C SER A 415 -7.58 -25.39 -18.18
N GLU A 416 -7.04 -26.46 -18.79
CA GLU A 416 -7.84 -27.36 -19.62
C GLU A 416 -8.84 -28.19 -18.80
N GLY A 417 -10.13 -28.00 -19.07
CA GLY A 417 -11.22 -28.72 -18.42
C GLY A 417 -11.40 -28.42 -16.93
N VAL A 418 -10.93 -27.26 -16.45
CA VAL A 418 -11.16 -26.82 -15.06
C VAL A 418 -12.62 -26.43 -14.85
N ASP A 419 -13.16 -26.73 -13.67
CA ASP A 419 -14.52 -26.36 -13.28
C ASP A 419 -14.55 -24.99 -12.60
N ILE A 420 -13.44 -24.60 -11.93
CA ILE A 420 -13.33 -23.36 -11.17
C ILE A 420 -11.88 -22.83 -11.16
N VAL A 421 -11.73 -21.51 -11.20
CA VAL A 421 -10.49 -20.80 -10.92
C VAL A 421 -10.69 -20.02 -9.62
N LEU A 422 -9.81 -20.26 -8.64
CA LEU A 422 -9.79 -19.54 -7.37
C LEU A 422 -8.69 -18.48 -7.42
N LEU A 423 -9.05 -17.23 -7.16
CA LEU A 423 -8.12 -16.12 -7.04
C LEU A 423 -8.16 -15.56 -5.63
N GLY A 424 -7.00 -15.16 -5.12
CA GLY A 424 -6.95 -14.23 -4.00
C GLY A 424 -7.26 -12.81 -4.48
N ALA A 425 -7.41 -11.91 -3.53
CA ALA A 425 -7.35 -10.48 -3.78
C ALA A 425 -6.34 -9.86 -2.81
N ASP A 426 -5.44 -9.03 -3.32
CA ASP A 426 -4.66 -8.09 -2.51
C ASP A 426 -5.39 -6.75 -2.42
N ARG A 427 -6.11 -6.39 -3.49
CA ARG A 427 -6.97 -5.20 -3.57
C ARG A 427 -8.14 -5.43 -4.53
N ILE A 428 -9.30 -4.87 -4.20
CA ILE A 428 -10.50 -4.84 -5.05
C ILE A 428 -10.84 -3.37 -5.32
N ALA A 429 -10.87 -2.97 -6.59
CA ALA A 429 -11.25 -1.61 -6.99
C ALA A 429 -12.77 -1.41 -6.88
N GLU A 430 -13.21 -0.15 -6.85
CA GLU A 430 -14.62 0.25 -6.91
C GLU A 430 -15.40 -0.42 -8.05
N SER A 431 -14.74 -0.60 -9.21
CA SER A 431 -15.32 -1.27 -10.38
C SER A 431 -15.51 -2.79 -10.20
N GLY A 432 -15.00 -3.38 -9.13
CA GLY A 432 -14.87 -4.82 -8.94
C GLY A 432 -13.60 -5.42 -9.56
N ALA A 433 -12.76 -4.65 -10.26
CA ALA A 433 -11.48 -5.16 -10.75
C ALA A 433 -10.61 -5.64 -9.58
N VAL A 434 -9.90 -6.75 -9.75
CA VAL A 434 -9.10 -7.35 -8.66
C VAL A 434 -7.63 -7.26 -9.00
N SER A 435 -6.87 -6.65 -8.10
CA SER A 435 -5.41 -6.70 -8.12
C SER A 435 -4.97 -7.92 -7.30
N ASN A 436 -4.24 -8.82 -7.94
CA ASN A 436 -3.66 -10.01 -7.33
C ASN A 436 -2.29 -10.28 -7.97
N LYS A 437 -1.56 -11.29 -7.48
CA LYS A 437 -0.25 -11.68 -8.00
C LYS A 437 -0.22 -11.86 -9.52
N THR A 438 0.85 -11.38 -10.14
CA THR A 438 1.13 -11.57 -11.57
C THR A 438 1.06 -13.05 -11.94
N GLY A 439 0.38 -13.36 -13.05
CA GLY A 439 -0.07 -14.70 -13.43
C GLY A 439 -1.60 -14.88 -13.30
N SER A 440 -2.28 -14.05 -12.51
CA SER A 440 -3.74 -14.07 -12.34
C SER A 440 -4.51 -13.79 -13.63
N LEU A 441 -4.19 -12.72 -14.36
CA LEU A 441 -4.90 -12.38 -15.59
C LEU A 441 -4.64 -13.43 -16.69
N PRO A 442 -3.39 -13.88 -16.95
CA PRO A 442 -3.14 -15.00 -17.86
C PRO A 442 -3.89 -16.29 -17.48
N ALA A 443 -3.98 -16.65 -16.20
CA ALA A 443 -4.72 -17.82 -15.73
C ALA A 443 -6.22 -17.69 -16.02
N VAL A 444 -6.81 -16.53 -15.74
CA VAL A 444 -8.23 -16.26 -16.01
C VAL A 444 -8.53 -16.27 -17.50
N LEU A 445 -7.73 -15.56 -18.31
CA LEU A 445 -7.91 -15.53 -19.77
C LEU A 445 -7.78 -16.94 -20.38
N SER A 446 -6.81 -17.71 -19.89
CA SER A 446 -6.62 -19.11 -20.27
C SER A 446 -7.87 -19.94 -19.96
N ALA A 447 -8.37 -19.88 -18.73
CA ALA A 447 -9.59 -20.61 -18.34
C ALA A 447 -10.82 -20.17 -19.13
N ARG A 448 -11.00 -18.86 -19.36
CA ARG A 448 -12.11 -18.35 -20.18
C ARG A 448 -12.07 -18.86 -21.61
N HIS A 449 -10.87 -19.08 -22.15
CA HIS A 449 -10.68 -19.60 -23.50
C HIS A 449 -10.82 -21.13 -23.57
N THR A 450 -10.11 -21.88 -22.73
CA THR A 450 -10.05 -23.36 -22.79
C THR A 450 -11.20 -24.04 -22.07
N SER A 451 -11.79 -23.37 -21.07
CA SER A 451 -12.82 -23.90 -20.18
C SER A 451 -13.90 -22.84 -19.95
N SER A 452 -14.62 -22.45 -21.00
CA SER A 452 -15.59 -21.34 -20.97
C SER A 452 -16.70 -21.46 -19.91
N LYS A 453 -16.96 -22.67 -19.40
CA LYS A 453 -17.91 -22.95 -18.32
C LYS A 453 -17.32 -22.79 -16.90
N ALA A 454 -16.00 -22.65 -16.79
CA ALA A 454 -15.32 -22.50 -15.52
C ALA A 454 -15.79 -21.24 -14.79
N LYS A 455 -16.04 -21.37 -13.49
CA LYS A 455 -16.36 -20.23 -12.63
C LYS A 455 -15.07 -19.54 -12.19
N ILE A 456 -15.00 -18.23 -12.35
CA ILE A 456 -13.89 -17.43 -11.83
C ILE A 456 -14.33 -16.82 -10.51
N VAL A 457 -13.74 -17.30 -9.42
CA VAL A 457 -14.15 -17.00 -8.04
C VAL A 457 -13.01 -16.28 -7.34
N VAL A 458 -13.31 -15.10 -6.79
CA VAL A 458 -12.36 -14.32 -6.00
C VAL A 458 -12.66 -14.52 -4.52
N LEU A 459 -11.64 -14.85 -3.75
CA LEU A 459 -11.70 -14.93 -2.30
C LEU A 459 -10.95 -13.75 -1.70
N GLY A 460 -11.65 -12.99 -0.85
CA GLY A 460 -11.05 -11.87 -0.16
C GLY A 460 -11.97 -11.30 0.90
N GLU A 461 -11.35 -10.78 1.96
CA GLU A 461 -12.03 -10.06 3.02
C GLU A 461 -12.50 -8.69 2.52
N THR A 462 -13.62 -8.17 3.05
CA THR A 462 -14.20 -6.88 2.62
C THR A 462 -13.25 -5.69 2.81
N GLU A 463 -12.30 -5.79 3.74
CA GLU A 463 -11.27 -4.78 3.97
C GLU A 463 -10.36 -4.51 2.76
N LYS A 464 -10.28 -5.44 1.81
CA LYS A 464 -9.46 -5.29 0.60
C LYS A 464 -10.11 -4.38 -0.45
N VAL A 465 -11.36 -3.96 -0.23
CA VAL A 465 -12.02 -2.98 -1.08
C VAL A 465 -11.37 -1.62 -0.92
N ALA A 466 -11.03 -1.03 -2.05
CA ALA A 466 -10.48 0.31 -2.18
C ALA A 466 -11.56 1.39 -2.02
N PRO A 467 -11.22 2.58 -1.50
CA PRO A 467 -12.05 3.77 -1.69
C PRO A 467 -12.12 4.15 -3.17
N SER A 468 -13.14 4.94 -3.54
CA SER A 468 -13.38 5.39 -4.92
C SER A 468 -12.12 5.96 -5.58
N GLY A 469 -11.90 5.58 -6.84
CA GLY A 469 -10.70 5.97 -7.58
C GLY A 469 -10.36 5.00 -8.70
N ALA A 470 -9.65 5.51 -9.72
CA ALA A 470 -9.27 4.70 -10.87
C ALA A 470 -8.20 3.66 -10.48
N ALA A 471 -8.40 2.40 -10.89
CA ALA A 471 -7.45 1.31 -10.64
C ALA A 471 -6.03 1.60 -11.18
N CYS A 472 -5.93 2.35 -12.27
CA CYS A 472 -4.67 2.77 -12.89
C CYS A 472 -3.92 3.87 -12.12
N ALA A 473 -4.56 4.54 -11.17
CA ALA A 473 -3.92 5.53 -10.31
C ALA A 473 -3.10 4.88 -9.17
N HIS A 474 -3.14 3.55 -9.06
CA HIS A 474 -2.41 2.82 -8.03
C HIS A 474 -0.97 2.52 -8.44
N VAL A 475 -0.05 2.68 -7.49
CA VAL A 475 1.37 2.41 -7.69
C VAL A 475 1.59 0.95 -8.04
N VAL A 476 2.20 0.73 -9.21
CA VAL A 476 2.65 -0.59 -9.65
C VAL A 476 3.85 -0.98 -8.78
N GLU A 477 3.69 -2.00 -7.94
CA GLU A 477 4.80 -2.55 -7.16
C GLU A 477 5.75 -3.29 -8.10
N ASP A 478 6.93 -2.71 -8.28
CA ASP A 478 8.02 -3.27 -9.06
C ASP A 478 9.19 -3.58 -8.13
N ASN A 479 9.34 -4.85 -7.79
CA ASN A 479 10.34 -5.30 -6.84
C ASN A 479 11.75 -5.30 -7.45
N ALA A 480 12.77 -5.42 -6.60
CA ALA A 480 14.15 -5.48 -7.06
C ALA A 480 14.34 -6.54 -8.17
N PRO A 481 14.92 -6.16 -9.34
CA PRO A 481 15.20 -7.09 -10.45
C PRO A 481 16.03 -8.31 -10.06
N THR A 482 16.77 -8.20 -8.95
CA THR A 482 17.58 -9.27 -8.36
C THR A 482 16.79 -10.55 -8.07
N GLN A 483 15.50 -10.42 -7.73
CA GLN A 483 14.62 -11.56 -7.51
C GLN A 483 14.42 -12.40 -8.78
N LEU A 484 14.42 -11.77 -9.97
CA LEU A 484 14.26 -12.46 -11.26
C LEU A 484 15.57 -13.11 -11.69
N TYR A 485 16.65 -12.33 -11.78
CA TYR A 485 17.87 -12.82 -12.42
C TYR A 485 18.66 -13.81 -11.55
N ARG A 486 18.41 -13.88 -10.22
CA ARG A 486 18.98 -14.96 -9.37
C ARG A 486 18.65 -16.36 -9.91
N ALA A 487 17.46 -16.50 -10.51
CA ALA A 487 17.04 -17.76 -11.10
C ALA A 487 17.63 -17.99 -12.49
N TRP A 488 18.06 -16.94 -13.21
CA TRP A 488 18.81 -17.08 -14.46
C TRP A 488 20.28 -17.45 -14.18
N LEU A 489 20.84 -16.94 -13.09
CA LEU A 489 22.20 -17.24 -12.61
C LEU A 489 22.30 -18.55 -11.82
N ALA A 490 21.19 -19.26 -11.62
CA ALA A 490 21.21 -20.50 -10.85
C ALA A 490 22.10 -21.56 -11.50
N GLY A 491 22.87 -22.29 -10.69
CA GLY A 491 23.90 -23.23 -11.16
C GLY A 491 23.38 -24.42 -11.98
N HIS A 492 22.08 -24.68 -11.94
CA HIS A 492 21.45 -25.71 -12.78
C HIS A 492 21.19 -25.24 -14.22
N ASN A 493 21.35 -23.95 -14.52
CA ASN A 493 21.25 -23.43 -15.89
C ASN A 493 22.55 -23.68 -16.66
N SER A 494 22.46 -23.75 -18.00
CA SER A 494 23.65 -23.85 -18.85
C SER A 494 24.59 -22.64 -18.71
N GLU A 495 25.89 -22.84 -18.93
CA GLU A 495 26.90 -21.77 -18.93
C GLU A 495 26.50 -20.61 -19.85
N ARG A 496 25.93 -20.91 -21.02
CA ARG A 496 25.46 -19.90 -21.97
C ARG A 496 24.41 -18.96 -21.35
N ILE A 497 23.46 -19.49 -20.58
CA ILE A 497 22.42 -18.68 -19.92
C ILE A 497 23.02 -17.87 -18.78
N GLN A 498 23.89 -18.48 -17.97
CA GLN A 498 24.54 -17.79 -16.87
C GLN A 498 25.41 -16.62 -17.37
N SER A 499 26.23 -16.83 -18.42
CA SER A 499 27.03 -15.77 -19.04
C SER A 499 26.16 -14.67 -19.66
N ALA A 500 25.08 -15.02 -20.35
CA ALA A 500 24.15 -14.05 -20.91
C ALA A 500 23.43 -13.23 -19.82
N ALA A 501 22.99 -13.88 -18.74
CA ALA A 501 22.36 -13.22 -17.61
C ALA A 501 23.33 -12.25 -16.93
N ALA A 502 24.57 -12.65 -16.67
CA ALA A 502 25.60 -11.79 -16.08
C ALA A 502 25.88 -10.54 -16.94
N GLY A 503 26.01 -10.71 -18.27
CA GLY A 503 26.17 -9.60 -19.21
C GLY A 503 24.96 -8.67 -19.25
N THR A 504 23.74 -9.23 -19.22
CA THR A 504 22.49 -8.46 -19.24
C THR A 504 22.29 -7.65 -17.97
N VAL A 505 22.56 -8.25 -16.80
CA VAL A 505 22.50 -7.56 -15.50
C VAL A 505 23.51 -6.42 -15.43
N SER A 506 24.73 -6.66 -15.93
CA SER A 506 25.78 -5.62 -15.98
C SER A 506 25.37 -4.41 -16.83
N ASN A 507 24.67 -4.64 -17.95
CA ASN A 507 24.15 -3.57 -18.81
C ASN A 507 22.87 -2.91 -18.26
N SER A 508 22.09 -3.62 -17.44
CA SER A 508 20.89 -3.09 -16.79
C SER A 508 21.23 -2.14 -15.63
N LEU A 509 22.27 -2.45 -14.84
CA LEU A 509 22.71 -1.65 -13.68
C LEU A 509 23.21 -0.24 -14.05
N GLY A 510 23.66 -0.04 -15.30
CA GLY A 510 24.03 1.28 -15.82
C GLY A 510 22.87 2.07 -16.42
N SER A 511 21.66 1.52 -16.46
CA SER A 511 20.60 1.91 -17.41
C SER A 511 19.23 2.17 -16.78
N GLU A 512 19.07 2.14 -15.45
CA GLU A 512 17.76 2.29 -14.82
C GLU A 512 17.05 3.62 -15.13
N ASN A 513 17.71 4.61 -15.76
CA ASN A 513 17.15 5.93 -16.06
C ASN A 513 17.49 6.54 -17.44
N ALA A 514 17.81 5.75 -18.46
CA ALA A 514 17.92 6.30 -19.82
C ALA A 514 16.52 6.57 -20.39
N VAL A 515 15.94 7.74 -20.06
CA VAL A 515 15.01 8.40 -21.00
C VAL A 515 15.78 8.54 -22.30
N ALA A 516 15.15 8.22 -23.43
CA ALA A 516 15.75 8.16 -24.75
C ALA A 516 16.44 9.49 -25.16
N THR A 517 17.64 9.74 -24.67
CA THR A 517 18.58 10.71 -25.20
C THR A 517 19.50 9.99 -26.16
N GLN A 518 19.88 10.68 -27.24
CA GLN A 518 20.82 10.15 -28.24
C GLN A 518 22.09 9.65 -27.53
N PRO A 519 22.55 8.42 -27.81
CA PRO A 519 23.72 7.86 -27.13
C PRO A 519 24.94 8.75 -27.36
N GLY A 520 25.60 9.15 -26.28
CA GLY A 520 26.87 9.86 -26.34
C GLY A 520 27.97 8.97 -26.93
N PRO A 521 29.08 9.55 -27.42
CA PRO A 521 30.21 8.76 -27.91
C PRO A 521 30.80 7.93 -26.76
N GLY A 522 30.54 6.62 -26.76
CA GLY A 522 31.01 5.66 -25.76
C GLY A 522 29.91 4.93 -24.96
N GLU A 523 28.63 5.29 -25.14
CA GLU A 523 27.51 4.60 -24.49
C GLU A 523 27.12 3.29 -25.20
N PRO A 524 26.64 2.26 -24.47
CA PRO A 524 26.21 1.01 -25.07
C PRO A 524 25.06 1.25 -26.05
N ALA A 525 25.13 0.59 -27.22
CA ALA A 525 24.16 0.76 -28.31
C ALA A 525 22.73 0.28 -27.99
N ALA A 526 22.52 -0.39 -26.84
CA ALA A 526 21.22 -0.90 -26.41
C ALA A 526 21.09 -0.88 -24.88
N HIS A 527 19.92 -0.45 -24.41
CA HIS A 527 19.52 -0.44 -23.00
C HIS A 527 18.58 -1.61 -22.71
N VAL A 528 18.77 -2.29 -21.58
CA VAL A 528 17.90 -3.39 -21.13
C VAL A 528 17.26 -3.00 -19.80
N GLY A 529 15.94 -2.89 -19.78
CA GLY A 529 15.17 -2.73 -18.55
C GLY A 529 14.64 -4.07 -18.05
N ILE A 530 14.90 -4.40 -16.78
CA ILE A 530 14.36 -5.59 -16.11
C ILE A 530 13.28 -5.12 -15.14
N ARG A 531 12.07 -5.66 -15.26
CA ARG A 531 10.90 -5.27 -14.46
C ARG A 531 10.34 -6.49 -13.74
N ASN A 532 10.09 -6.37 -12.44
CA ASN A 532 9.53 -7.40 -11.57
C ASN A 532 8.19 -6.92 -10.98
N ILE A 533 7.20 -6.80 -11.86
CA ILE A 533 5.85 -6.36 -11.51
C ILE A 533 5.17 -7.46 -10.70
N VAL A 534 4.81 -7.15 -9.45
CA VAL A 534 4.31 -8.14 -8.48
C VAL A 534 2.82 -8.39 -8.60
N PHE A 535 2.06 -7.35 -8.96
CA PHE A 535 0.61 -7.38 -9.02
C PHE A 535 0.10 -6.96 -10.39
N GLU A 536 -1.01 -7.55 -10.80
CA GLU A 536 -1.73 -7.20 -12.01
C GLU A 536 -3.25 -7.19 -11.76
N TRP A 537 -3.97 -6.56 -12.68
CA TRP A 537 -5.42 -6.41 -12.59
C TRP A 537 -6.15 -7.47 -13.42
N VAL A 538 -7.13 -8.12 -12.80
CA VAL A 538 -8.17 -8.91 -13.46
C VAL A 538 -9.42 -8.05 -13.59
N PRO A 539 -9.88 -7.76 -14.82
CA PRO A 539 -11.09 -6.98 -15.06
C PRO A 539 -12.36 -7.65 -14.49
N PRO A 540 -13.34 -6.86 -14.01
CA PRO A 540 -14.56 -7.38 -13.38
C PRO A 540 -15.40 -8.23 -14.34
N GLU A 541 -15.39 -7.95 -15.65
CA GLU A 541 -16.11 -8.73 -16.67
C GLU A 541 -15.62 -10.17 -16.83
N LEU A 542 -14.45 -10.50 -16.29
CA LEU A 542 -13.91 -11.86 -16.27
C LEU A 542 -14.23 -12.59 -14.95
N ILE A 543 -14.69 -11.89 -13.93
CA ILE A 543 -14.97 -12.42 -12.59
C ILE A 543 -16.46 -12.76 -12.48
N HIS A 544 -16.78 -13.91 -11.90
CA HIS A 544 -18.17 -14.34 -11.76
C HIS A 544 -18.73 -14.06 -10.38
N VAL A 545 -17.90 -14.11 -9.34
CA VAL A 545 -18.36 -14.03 -7.95
C VAL A 545 -17.22 -13.64 -7.01
N TYR A 546 -17.57 -12.91 -5.96
CA TYR A 546 -16.69 -12.54 -4.86
C TYR A 546 -17.19 -13.23 -3.60
N ILE A 547 -16.31 -13.93 -2.89
CA ILE A 547 -16.62 -14.62 -1.64
C ILE A 547 -15.88 -13.90 -0.52
N THR A 548 -16.65 -13.33 0.40
CA THR A 548 -16.19 -12.54 1.55
C THR A 548 -16.68 -13.14 2.86
N GLU A 549 -16.28 -12.56 3.99
CA GLU A 549 -16.77 -12.91 5.31
C GLU A 549 -18.27 -12.58 5.51
N GLN A 550 -18.86 -11.83 4.59
CA GLN A 550 -20.30 -11.54 4.54
C GLN A 550 -21.07 -12.46 3.57
N GLY A 551 -20.39 -13.43 2.97
CA GLY A 551 -20.97 -14.37 2.01
C GLY A 551 -20.60 -14.04 0.57
N VAL A 552 -21.55 -14.26 -0.34
CA VAL A 552 -21.37 -13.99 -1.77
C VAL A 552 -21.74 -12.54 -2.06
N TRP A 553 -20.81 -11.81 -2.68
CA TRP A 553 -20.96 -10.40 -3.06
C TRP A 553 -21.06 -10.22 -4.57
N GLU A 554 -21.83 -9.20 -4.95
CA GLU A 554 -21.90 -8.66 -6.30
C GLU A 554 -21.11 -7.33 -6.39
N ILE A 555 -20.93 -6.82 -7.62
CA ILE A 555 -20.25 -5.55 -7.86
C ILE A 555 -20.96 -4.38 -7.14
N GLY A 556 -22.29 -4.45 -7.00
CA GLY A 556 -23.06 -3.44 -6.26
C GLY A 556 -22.65 -3.32 -4.78
N ASP A 557 -22.37 -4.44 -4.11
CA ASP A 557 -21.92 -4.45 -2.72
C ASP A 557 -20.51 -3.84 -2.59
N ILE A 558 -19.63 -4.15 -3.54
CA ILE A 558 -18.27 -3.59 -3.63
C ILE A 558 -18.34 -2.07 -3.81
N HIS A 559 -19.18 -1.60 -4.72
CA HIS A 559 -19.37 -0.17 -4.98
C HIS A 559 -19.87 0.57 -3.74
N ALA A 560 -20.90 0.04 -3.07
CA ALA A 560 -21.47 0.65 -1.87
C ALA A 560 -20.45 0.74 -0.72
N LEU A 561 -19.62 -0.29 -0.54
CA LEU A 561 -18.52 -0.23 0.43
C LEU A 561 -17.45 0.78 0.01
N SER A 562 -17.08 0.83 -1.27
CA SER A 562 -16.09 1.77 -1.80
C SER A 562 -16.49 3.24 -1.55
N GLU A 563 -17.75 3.59 -1.82
CA GLU A 563 -18.30 4.93 -1.55
C GLU A 563 -18.30 5.28 -0.07
N THR A 564 -18.64 4.29 0.79
CA THR A 564 -18.59 4.45 2.24
C THR A 564 -17.17 4.73 2.71
N LEU A 565 -16.18 3.98 2.21
CA LEU A 565 -14.78 4.17 2.53
C LEU A 565 -14.27 5.54 2.06
N ALA A 566 -14.64 5.98 0.85
CA ALA A 566 -14.27 7.30 0.34
C ALA A 566 -14.85 8.44 1.19
N THR A 567 -16.11 8.29 1.63
CA THR A 567 -16.77 9.27 2.51
C THR A 567 -16.09 9.35 3.87
N GLU A 568 -15.78 8.21 4.48
CA GLU A 568 -15.09 8.15 5.78
C GLU A 568 -13.64 8.63 5.69
N GLU A 569 -12.93 8.33 4.60
CA GLU A 569 -11.59 8.85 4.32
C GLU A 569 -11.59 10.38 4.30
N GLU A 570 -12.49 10.99 3.52
CA GLU A 570 -12.59 12.45 3.43
C GLU A 570 -12.99 13.04 4.79
N ARG A 571 -14.00 12.47 5.47
CA ARG A 571 -14.46 12.96 6.78
C ARG A 571 -13.34 12.96 7.82
N LEU A 572 -12.55 11.88 7.90
CA LEU A 572 -11.52 11.72 8.92
C LEU A 572 -10.21 12.42 8.55
N PHE A 573 -9.85 12.51 7.27
CA PHE A 573 -8.52 12.97 6.84
C PHE A 573 -8.50 14.28 6.07
N ARG A 574 -9.63 14.98 5.85
CA ARG A 574 -9.63 16.30 5.18
C ARG A 574 -8.94 17.39 5.98
N HIS A 575 -9.11 17.39 7.30
CA HIS A 575 -8.71 18.48 8.20
C HIS A 575 -7.55 18.10 9.14
N ILE A 576 -6.71 17.15 8.73
CA ILE A 576 -5.45 16.83 9.42
C ILE A 576 -4.30 17.60 8.80
#